data_AF-R7M8C3-F1
#
_entry.id   AF-R7M8C3-F1
#
_cell.length_a   1.000
_cell.length_b   1.000
_cell.length_c   1.000
_cell.angle_alpha   90.00
_cell.angle_beta   90.00
_cell.angle_gamma   90.00
#
_symmetry.space_group_name_H-M   'P 1'
#
loop_
_entity.id
_entity.type
_entity.pdbx_description
1 polymer ?
#
loop_
_entity_poly.entity_id
_entity_poly.type
_entity_poly.pdbx_seq_one_letter_code
_entity_poly.pdbx_strand_id
1 'polypeptide(L)'
;MERLRLCLVLENKVLFRNFIKKYTKLISADGDKKYSEKSNIYYKKVGLNAIVKNIPERNQPIFVGALVKKYKPEILVITGHDGMIKKGKDFTDIYNYRNSGYFIKAVEEARKNSIRDDLVIFAGACQSYYEGIIMAGANFASSPARILIDFMDPIIVAEKVAITDEKKFVTIKDIEDELRDGQRGVSRNRW
;
A
#
# COMPACT_ATOMS: atom_id res chain seq x y z
N MET A 1 -3.37 -22.94 24.86
CA MET A 1 -3.67 -21.51 24.63
C MET A 1 -3.69 -21.12 23.15
N GLU A 2 -2.83 -21.65 22.27
CA GLU A 2 -2.84 -21.35 20.81
C GLU A 2 -4.07 -21.87 20.04
N ARG A 3 -4.61 -23.06 20.37
CA ARG A 3 -5.78 -23.64 19.67
C ARG A 3 -7.10 -22.89 19.87
N LEU A 4 -7.24 -22.11 20.94
CA LEU A 4 -8.45 -21.31 21.21
C LEU A 4 -8.48 -20.00 20.41
N ARG A 5 -7.32 -19.44 20.02
CA ARG A 5 -7.25 -18.26 19.14
C ARG A 5 -7.65 -18.58 17.70
N LEU A 6 -7.21 -19.72 17.15
CA LEU A 6 -7.51 -20.10 15.77
C LEU A 6 -9.00 -20.40 15.54
N CYS A 7 -9.68 -21.00 16.52
CA CYS A 7 -11.09 -21.36 16.42
C CYS A 7 -12.01 -20.12 16.37
N LEU A 8 -11.63 -19.04 17.06
CA LEU A 8 -12.35 -17.76 17.04
C LEU A 8 -12.18 -16.99 15.72
N VAL A 9 -11.02 -17.08 15.05
CA VAL A 9 -10.72 -16.29 13.84
C VAL A 9 -11.59 -16.68 12.64
N LEU A 10 -12.04 -17.94 12.56
CA LEU A 10 -12.89 -18.40 11.45
C LEU A 10 -14.35 -17.95 11.57
N GLU A 11 -14.90 -17.86 12.78
CA GLU A 11 -16.25 -17.30 13.04
C GLU A 11 -16.25 -15.74 13.04
N ASN A 12 -15.10 -15.10 13.18
CA ASN A 12 -14.97 -13.64 13.39
C ASN A 12 -14.57 -12.79 12.19
N LYS A 13 -14.50 -13.29 10.95
CA LYS A 13 -14.14 -12.44 9.78
C LYS A 13 -14.99 -11.16 9.70
N VAL A 14 -16.29 -11.25 10.03
CA VAL A 14 -17.21 -10.09 10.06
C VAL A 14 -16.86 -9.11 11.19
N LEU A 15 -16.63 -9.61 12.41
CA LEU A 15 -16.25 -8.79 13.57
C LEU A 15 -14.86 -8.15 13.39
N PHE A 16 -13.93 -8.87 12.79
CA PHE A 16 -12.61 -8.38 12.44
C PHE A 16 -12.65 -7.32 11.34
N ARG A 17 -13.44 -7.52 10.28
CA ARG A 17 -13.71 -6.47 9.29
C ARG A 17 -14.31 -5.23 9.93
N ASN A 18 -15.26 -5.40 10.86
CA ASN A 18 -15.83 -4.29 11.61
C ASN A 18 -14.78 -3.59 12.49
N PHE A 19 -13.82 -4.33 13.05
CA PHE A 19 -12.70 -3.78 13.79
C PHE A 19 -11.77 -2.95 12.90
N ILE A 20 -11.30 -3.50 11.77
CA ILE A 20 -10.48 -2.78 10.77
C ILE A 20 -11.19 -1.50 10.32
N LYS A 21 -12.48 -1.59 9.98
CA LYS A 21 -13.29 -0.45 9.55
C LYS A 21 -13.36 0.66 10.60
N LYS A 22 -13.54 0.28 11.87
CA LYS A 22 -13.81 1.21 12.97
C LYS A 22 -12.56 1.81 13.59
N TYR A 23 -11.47 1.05 13.69
CA TYR A 23 -10.32 1.43 14.51
C TYR A 23 -9.05 1.69 13.70
N THR A 24 -8.92 1.19 12.47
CA THR A 24 -7.74 1.43 11.64
C THR A 24 -7.81 2.79 10.96
N LYS A 25 -6.81 3.66 11.19
CA LYS A 25 -6.69 4.91 10.44
C LYS A 25 -5.86 4.68 9.18
N LEU A 26 -6.49 4.95 8.05
CA LEU A 26 -5.85 4.88 6.74
C LEU A 26 -5.61 6.29 6.21
N ILE A 27 -4.40 6.55 5.70
CA ILE A 27 -4.13 7.73 4.88
C ILE A 27 -3.82 7.26 3.46
N SER A 28 -4.47 7.87 2.49
CA SER A 28 -4.19 7.62 1.07
C SER A 28 -3.86 8.94 0.39
N ALA A 29 -2.66 9.02 -0.18
CA ALA A 29 -2.20 10.11 -1.02
C ALA A 29 -2.08 9.59 -2.45
N ASP A 30 -2.86 10.14 -3.37
CA ASP A 30 -2.87 9.73 -4.77
C ASP A 30 -2.66 10.93 -5.70
N GLY A 31 -1.75 10.81 -6.67
CA GLY A 31 -1.49 11.81 -7.71
C GLY A 31 -2.65 11.99 -8.69
N ASP A 32 -3.44 10.95 -8.93
CA ASP A 32 -4.59 10.97 -9.83
C ASP A 32 -5.88 11.32 -9.08
N LYS A 33 -6.51 12.41 -9.50
CA LYS A 33 -7.76 12.92 -8.91
C LYS A 33 -8.89 11.90 -8.99
N LYS A 34 -9.10 11.25 -10.14
CA LYS A 34 -10.19 10.29 -10.36
C LYS A 34 -9.98 9.05 -9.50
N TYR A 35 -8.75 8.55 -9.35
CA TYR A 35 -8.47 7.42 -8.47
C TYR A 35 -8.62 7.79 -7.00
N SER A 36 -8.18 8.97 -6.59
CA SER A 36 -8.40 9.47 -5.22
C SER A 36 -9.90 9.56 -4.87
N GLU A 37 -10.73 10.03 -5.80
CA GLU A 37 -12.18 10.13 -5.63
C GLU A 37 -12.83 8.74 -5.52
N LYS A 38 -12.45 7.81 -6.40
CA LYS A 38 -12.92 6.41 -6.34
C LYS A 38 -12.54 5.73 -5.02
N SER A 39 -11.29 5.88 -4.60
CA SER A 39 -10.78 5.33 -3.34
C SER A 39 -11.57 5.88 -2.15
N ASN A 40 -11.81 7.20 -2.11
CA ASN A 40 -12.59 7.84 -1.06
C ASN A 40 -14.05 7.34 -1.02
N ILE A 41 -14.70 7.20 -2.18
CA ILE A 41 -16.06 6.64 -2.27
C ILE A 41 -16.06 5.20 -1.75
N TYR A 42 -15.10 4.39 -2.17
CA TYR A 42 -15.00 2.99 -1.75
C TYR A 42 -14.76 2.87 -0.24
N TYR A 43 -13.76 3.57 0.31
CA TYR A 43 -13.45 3.55 1.74
C TYR A 43 -14.66 3.96 2.59
N LYS A 44 -15.39 4.99 2.18
CA LYS A 44 -16.64 5.38 2.83
C LYS A 44 -17.72 4.31 2.73
N LYS A 45 -17.92 3.73 1.54
CA LYS A 45 -18.91 2.67 1.32
C LYS A 45 -18.66 1.46 2.21
N VAL A 46 -17.41 1.10 2.45
CA VAL A 46 -17.06 -0.02 3.34
C VAL A 46 -16.95 0.39 4.81
N GLY A 47 -17.06 1.67 5.15
CA GLY A 47 -17.08 2.18 6.53
C GLY A 47 -15.69 2.38 7.16
N LEU A 48 -14.65 2.59 6.33
CA LEU A 48 -13.29 2.83 6.80
C LEU A 48 -13.07 4.27 7.27
N ASN A 49 -12.31 4.42 8.35
CA ASN A 49 -11.76 5.70 8.78
C ASN A 49 -10.54 6.10 7.93
N ALA A 50 -10.80 6.55 6.69
CA ALA A 50 -9.77 6.92 5.73
C ALA A 50 -9.70 8.42 5.49
N ILE A 51 -8.49 8.96 5.46
CA ILE A 51 -8.18 10.31 4.98
C ILE A 51 -7.58 10.17 3.58
N VAL A 52 -8.35 10.52 2.56
CA VAL A 52 -7.89 10.51 1.16
C VAL A 52 -7.52 11.93 0.72
N LYS A 53 -6.33 12.08 0.14
CA LYS A 53 -5.79 13.34 -0.38
C LYS A 53 -5.32 13.16 -1.80
N ASN A 54 -5.80 14.01 -2.70
CA ASN A 54 -5.19 14.14 -4.02
C ASN A 54 -3.96 15.04 -3.91
N ILE A 55 -2.78 14.46 -4.06
CA ILE A 55 -1.50 15.15 -3.90
C ILE A 55 -0.61 14.77 -5.09
N PRO A 56 -0.23 15.74 -5.95
CA PRO A 56 0.70 15.48 -7.04
C PRO A 56 1.98 14.80 -6.53
N GLU A 57 2.52 13.85 -7.28
CA GLU A 57 3.64 12.99 -6.85
C GLU A 57 4.81 13.81 -6.33
N ARG A 58 5.18 14.88 -7.05
CA ARG A 58 6.25 15.80 -6.65
C ARG A 58 6.10 16.42 -5.26
N ASN A 59 4.86 16.54 -4.78
CA ASN A 59 4.52 17.15 -3.50
C ASN A 59 4.32 16.10 -2.39
N GLN A 60 4.14 14.82 -2.75
CA GLN A 60 3.90 13.75 -1.78
C GLN A 60 4.98 13.66 -0.71
N PRO A 61 6.30 13.79 -0.99
CA PRO A 61 7.33 13.73 0.06
C PRO A 61 7.10 14.70 1.21
N ILE A 62 6.66 15.93 0.91
CA ILE A 62 6.44 16.97 1.91
C ILE A 62 5.16 16.71 2.70
N PHE A 63 4.05 16.46 2.00
CA PHE A 63 2.76 16.34 2.66
C PHE A 63 2.60 15.00 3.39
N VAL A 64 3.15 13.91 2.87
CA VAL A 64 3.06 12.59 3.50
C VAL A 64 3.70 12.60 4.89
N GLY A 65 4.91 13.14 5.04
CA GLY A 65 5.56 13.24 6.35
C GLY A 65 4.71 14.01 7.38
N ALA A 66 4.13 15.15 6.97
CA ALA A 66 3.25 15.95 7.82
C ALA A 66 1.95 15.20 8.19
N LEU A 67 1.35 14.47 7.25
CA LEU A 67 0.15 13.67 7.49
C LEU A 67 0.41 12.52 8.45
N VAL A 68 1.52 11.78 8.25
CA VAL A 68 1.92 10.67 9.14
C VAL A 68 2.14 11.17 10.56
N LYS A 69 2.90 12.26 10.73
CA LYS A 69 3.16 12.86 12.05
C LYS A 69 1.87 13.29 12.76
N LYS A 70 0.95 13.90 12.01
CA LYS A 70 -0.30 14.45 12.56
C LYS A 70 -1.31 13.37 12.93
N TYR A 71 -1.54 12.41 12.04
CA TYR A 71 -2.66 11.48 12.16
C TYR A 71 -2.26 10.11 12.70
N LYS A 72 -0.96 9.78 12.67
CA LYS A 72 -0.39 8.51 13.16
C LYS A 72 -1.15 7.30 12.60
N PRO A 73 -1.22 7.18 11.26
CA PRO A 73 -2.00 6.11 10.63
C PRO A 73 -1.37 4.74 10.90
N GLU A 74 -2.18 3.70 10.79
CA GLU A 74 -1.71 2.31 10.74
C GLU A 74 -1.44 1.85 9.30
N ILE A 75 -2.17 2.43 8.33
CA ILE A 75 -1.99 2.15 6.91
C ILE A 75 -1.75 3.46 6.15
N LEU A 76 -0.70 3.47 5.34
CA LEU A 76 -0.39 4.55 4.41
C LEU A 76 -0.35 4.02 2.98
N VAL A 77 -1.08 4.67 2.08
CA VAL A 77 -1.12 4.37 0.65
C VAL A 77 -0.58 5.59 -0.11
N ILE A 78 0.48 5.40 -0.90
CA ILE A 78 1.17 6.44 -1.68
C ILE A 78 1.14 6.02 -3.15
N THR A 79 0.20 6.57 -3.92
CA THR A 79 -0.06 6.15 -5.31
C THR A 79 -0.10 7.35 -6.25
N GLY A 80 -0.25 7.09 -7.55
CA GLY A 80 -0.33 8.13 -8.58
C GLY A 80 -0.03 7.54 -9.94
N HIS A 81 0.74 8.28 -10.73
CA HIS A 81 1.24 7.83 -12.02
C HIS A 81 2.73 7.55 -11.96
N ASP A 82 3.16 6.54 -12.70
CA ASP A 82 4.57 6.39 -13.06
C ASP A 82 4.69 5.89 -14.50
N GLY A 83 5.92 5.74 -14.94
CA GLY A 83 6.24 5.18 -16.23
C GLY A 83 7.72 5.28 -16.47
N MET A 84 8.26 4.26 -17.16
CA MET A 84 9.61 4.35 -17.68
C MET A 84 9.69 5.42 -18.77
N ILE A 85 10.63 6.34 -18.64
CA ILE A 85 10.93 7.40 -19.60
C ILE A 85 11.55 6.79 -20.86
N LYS A 86 12.43 5.79 -20.71
CA LYS A 86 13.06 5.04 -21.82
C LYS A 86 12.66 3.58 -21.72
N LYS A 87 11.87 3.09 -22.69
CA LYS A 87 11.45 1.68 -22.75
C LYS A 87 12.67 0.77 -22.96
N GLY A 88 12.76 -0.32 -22.20
CA GLY A 88 13.75 -1.39 -22.41
C GLY A 88 15.19 -1.09 -21.93
N LYS A 89 15.37 -0.08 -21.08
CA LYS A 89 16.66 0.21 -20.43
C LYS A 89 16.60 -0.10 -18.93
N ASP A 90 17.79 -0.23 -18.34
CA ASP A 90 18.08 -0.58 -16.95
C ASP A 90 16.95 -0.24 -15.95
N PHE A 91 16.30 -1.28 -15.45
CA PHE A 91 15.22 -1.20 -14.46
C PHE A 91 15.72 -0.84 -13.06
N THR A 92 17.04 -0.79 -12.85
CA THR A 92 17.64 -0.43 -11.57
C THR A 92 18.04 1.05 -11.49
N ASP A 93 17.98 1.76 -12.62
CA ASP A 93 18.29 3.18 -12.69
C ASP A 93 17.05 4.03 -12.42
N ILE A 94 17.04 4.70 -11.26
CA ILE A 94 15.96 5.60 -10.83
C ILE A 94 15.66 6.71 -11.84
N TYR A 95 16.65 7.17 -12.62
CA TYR A 95 16.48 8.23 -13.60
C TYR A 95 15.69 7.78 -14.84
N ASN A 96 15.44 6.47 -14.97
CA ASN A 96 14.56 5.94 -16.01
C ASN A 96 13.07 6.04 -15.66
N TYR A 97 12.69 6.53 -14.47
CA TYR A 97 11.30 6.59 -14.01
C TYR A 97 10.81 8.02 -13.85
N ARG A 98 9.55 8.28 -14.20
CA ARG A 98 8.96 9.63 -14.12
C ARG A 98 8.78 10.09 -12.68
N ASN A 99 8.26 9.21 -11.82
CA ASN A 99 7.79 9.58 -10.48
C ASN A 99 8.27 8.65 -9.36
N SER A 100 8.92 7.51 -9.65
CA SER A 100 9.46 6.61 -8.62
C SER A 100 10.31 7.31 -7.57
N GLY A 101 11.09 8.33 -7.97
CA GLY A 101 11.91 9.10 -7.04
C GLY A 101 11.10 9.87 -6.01
N TYR A 102 9.87 10.28 -6.35
CA TYR A 102 8.96 10.90 -5.40
C TYR A 102 8.31 9.88 -4.46
N PHE A 103 7.95 8.69 -4.96
CA PHE A 103 7.43 7.62 -4.11
C PHE A 103 8.47 7.18 -3.08
N ILE A 104 9.71 6.96 -3.49
CA ILE A 104 10.84 6.63 -2.59
C ILE A 104 10.97 7.68 -1.48
N LYS A 105 11.08 8.97 -1.84
CA LYS A 105 11.20 10.05 -0.86
C LYS A 105 9.99 10.17 0.06
N ALA A 106 8.79 9.90 -0.45
CA ALA A 106 7.57 9.93 0.36
C ALA A 106 7.52 8.77 1.37
N VAL A 107 8.02 7.59 1.00
CA VAL A 107 8.18 6.45 1.93
C VAL A 107 9.23 6.78 2.99
N GLU A 108 10.39 7.34 2.61
CA GLU A 108 11.43 7.75 3.56
C GLU A 108 10.92 8.79 4.57
N GLU A 109 10.22 9.82 4.09
CA GLU A 109 9.63 10.84 4.97
C GLU A 109 8.50 10.27 5.83
N ALA A 110 7.72 9.30 5.34
CA ALA A 110 6.76 8.58 6.17
C ALA A 110 7.44 7.82 7.30
N ARG A 111 8.51 7.06 7.01
CA ARG A 111 9.25 6.29 8.02
C ARG A 111 9.92 7.18 9.05
N LYS A 112 10.56 8.26 8.61
CA LYS A 112 11.20 9.26 9.48
C LYS A 112 10.22 9.94 10.43
N ASN A 113 8.98 10.16 10.01
CA ASN A 113 7.96 10.86 10.80
C ASN A 113 6.98 9.91 11.52
N SER A 114 7.08 8.60 11.28
CA SER A 114 6.29 7.60 12.00
C SER A 114 6.90 7.33 13.36
N ILE A 115 6.08 7.40 14.41
CA ILE A 115 6.45 6.89 15.74
C ILE A 115 6.08 5.41 15.92
N ARG A 116 5.47 4.82 14.89
CA ARG A 116 5.00 3.44 14.85
C ARG A 116 5.96 2.60 14.02
N ASP A 117 6.45 1.53 14.62
CA ASP A 117 7.27 0.52 13.91
C ASP A 117 6.40 -0.35 12.98
N ASP A 118 5.10 -0.45 13.28
CA ASP A 118 4.13 -1.29 12.56
C ASP A 118 3.32 -0.54 11.50
N LEU A 119 3.72 0.68 11.10
CA LEU A 119 3.09 1.39 9.98
C LEU A 119 3.23 0.56 8.69
N VAL A 120 2.10 0.19 8.08
CA VAL A 120 2.07 -0.52 6.80
C VAL A 120 2.03 0.49 5.66
N ILE A 121 3.01 0.43 4.76
CA ILE A 121 3.11 1.35 3.62
C ILE A 121 2.92 0.59 2.30
N PHE A 122 1.93 1.02 1.51
CA PHE A 122 1.73 0.67 0.11
C PHE A 122 2.20 1.83 -0.75
N ALA A 123 3.09 1.59 -1.71
CA ALA A 123 3.65 2.68 -2.52
C ALA A 123 3.88 2.34 -3.99
N GLY A 124 3.67 3.32 -4.85
CA GLY A 124 3.95 3.24 -6.27
C GLY A 124 2.73 3.20 -7.17
N ALA A 125 3.00 3.09 -8.46
CA ALA A 125 2.05 3.08 -9.56
C ALA A 125 2.56 2.19 -10.70
N CYS A 126 1.73 1.99 -11.73
CA CYS A 126 2.11 1.21 -12.90
C CYS A 126 3.53 1.53 -13.39
N GLN A 127 4.37 0.49 -13.47
CA GLN A 127 5.76 0.60 -13.92
C GLN A 127 6.69 1.37 -12.97
N SER A 128 6.42 1.37 -11.66
CA SER A 128 7.36 1.97 -10.69
C SER A 128 8.62 1.13 -10.49
N TYR A 129 9.67 1.77 -10.00
CA TYR A 129 10.89 1.11 -9.55
C TYR A 129 10.67 0.42 -8.20
N TYR A 130 10.18 -0.82 -8.27
CA TYR A 130 9.83 -1.65 -7.12
C TYR A 130 10.93 -1.76 -6.08
N GLU A 131 12.13 -2.16 -6.52
CA GLU A 131 13.23 -2.43 -5.62
C GLU A 131 13.60 -1.18 -4.82
N GLY A 132 13.64 -0.01 -5.48
CA GLY A 132 13.89 1.26 -4.79
C GLY A 132 12.83 1.62 -3.76
N ILE A 133 11.54 1.41 -4.07
CA ILE A 133 10.42 1.72 -3.16
C ILE A 133 10.42 0.78 -1.94
N ILE A 134 10.69 -0.52 -2.13
CA ILE A 134 10.83 -1.47 -1.02
C ILE A 134 12.05 -1.15 -0.16
N MET A 135 13.20 -0.85 -0.78
CA MET A 135 14.42 -0.47 -0.05
C MET A 135 14.25 0.82 0.77
N ALA A 136 13.39 1.74 0.33
CA ALA A 136 13.02 2.94 1.07
C ALA A 136 12.20 2.65 2.35
N GLY A 137 11.67 1.43 2.48
CA GLY A 137 10.92 0.98 3.65
C GLY A 137 9.42 0.80 3.41
N ALA A 138 8.96 0.66 2.16
CA ALA A 138 7.59 0.27 1.89
C ALA A 138 7.37 -1.21 2.24
N ASN A 139 6.19 -1.56 2.76
CA ASN A 139 5.82 -2.97 2.98
C ASN A 139 5.42 -3.63 1.66
N PHE A 140 4.74 -2.87 0.80
CA PHE A 140 4.24 -3.32 -0.48
C PHE A 140 4.50 -2.25 -1.54
N ALA A 141 4.94 -2.67 -2.72
CA ALA A 141 5.22 -1.75 -3.81
C ALA A 141 4.70 -2.29 -5.15
N SER A 142 4.33 -1.36 -6.04
CA SER A 142 4.01 -1.66 -7.44
C SER A 142 5.28 -1.99 -8.23
N SER A 143 5.19 -2.94 -9.17
CA SER A 143 6.33 -3.41 -9.95
C SER A 143 6.46 -2.87 -11.38
N PRO A 144 7.68 -2.89 -11.96
CA PRO A 144 7.93 -2.51 -13.35
C PRO A 144 7.04 -3.28 -14.35
N ALA A 145 6.68 -4.52 -13.98
CA ALA A 145 5.82 -5.41 -14.77
C ALA A 145 4.32 -5.01 -14.75
N ARG A 146 3.98 -3.84 -14.20
CA ARG A 146 2.66 -3.17 -14.28
C ARG A 146 1.60 -3.80 -13.38
N ILE A 147 1.77 -3.67 -12.07
CA ILE A 147 0.70 -4.02 -11.13
C ILE A 147 0.26 -2.74 -10.44
N LEU A 148 -0.93 -2.25 -10.76
CA LEU A 148 -1.46 -1.10 -10.04
C LEU A 148 -1.84 -1.53 -8.62
N ILE A 149 -1.61 -0.67 -7.64
CA ILE A 149 -2.19 -0.85 -6.31
C ILE A 149 -3.64 -0.37 -6.40
N ASP A 150 -4.60 -1.29 -6.40
CA ASP A 150 -6.03 -0.94 -6.38
C ASP A 150 -6.43 -0.46 -4.98
N PHE A 151 -7.51 0.32 -4.85
CA PHE A 151 -8.01 0.76 -3.54
C PHE A 151 -8.53 -0.41 -2.68
N MET A 152 -8.83 -1.57 -3.26
CA MET A 152 -9.16 -2.78 -2.49
C MET A 152 -7.92 -3.45 -1.89
N ASP A 153 -6.79 -3.43 -2.61
CA ASP A 153 -5.62 -4.22 -2.27
C ASP A 153 -5.02 -3.87 -0.90
N PRO A 154 -4.83 -2.59 -0.50
CA PRO A 154 -4.35 -2.23 0.83
C PRO A 154 -5.19 -2.78 1.97
N ILE A 155 -6.51 -2.90 1.76
CA ILE A 155 -7.44 -3.40 2.77
C ILE A 155 -7.36 -4.91 2.89
N ILE A 156 -7.28 -5.62 1.76
CA ILE A 156 -7.17 -7.08 1.73
C ILE A 156 -5.85 -7.51 2.37
N VAL A 157 -4.77 -6.83 2.02
CA VAL A 157 -3.45 -7.08 2.59
C VAL A 157 -3.44 -6.78 4.09
N ALA A 158 -4.00 -5.63 4.52
CA ALA A 158 -4.08 -5.30 5.94
C ALA A 158 -4.97 -6.29 6.72
N GLU A 159 -6.08 -6.73 6.13
CA GLU A 159 -6.96 -7.77 6.68
C GLU A 159 -6.15 -9.04 6.89
N LYS A 160 -5.38 -9.48 5.88
CA LYS A 160 -4.56 -10.69 5.99
C LYS A 160 -3.45 -10.56 7.03
N VAL A 161 -2.71 -9.46 7.04
CA VAL A 161 -1.61 -9.23 7.98
C VAL A 161 -2.12 -9.32 9.42
N ALA A 162 -3.26 -8.71 9.70
CA ALA A 162 -3.76 -8.64 11.07
C ALA A 162 -4.53 -9.89 11.55
N ILE A 163 -4.91 -10.81 10.65
CA ILE A 163 -5.41 -12.16 11.03
C ILE A 163 -4.31 -13.24 10.99
N THR A 164 -3.14 -12.91 10.47
CA THR A 164 -2.02 -13.84 10.41
C THR A 164 -1.31 -13.85 11.76
N ASP A 165 -0.97 -15.06 12.22
CA ASP A 165 -0.23 -15.26 13.47
C ASP A 165 1.07 -14.45 13.46
N GLU A 166 1.42 -13.82 14.58
CA GLU A 166 2.63 -13.01 14.76
C GLU A 166 3.93 -13.75 14.42
N LYS A 167 3.91 -15.09 14.45
CA LYS A 167 5.03 -15.97 14.07
C LYS A 167 5.06 -16.34 12.59
N LYS A 168 4.05 -15.94 11.81
CA LYS A 168 3.94 -16.22 10.37
C LYS A 168 4.13 -14.94 9.57
N PHE A 169 5.09 -14.98 8.65
CA PHE A 169 5.19 -13.97 7.61
C PHE A 169 4.02 -14.15 6.64
N VAL A 170 3.24 -13.09 6.44
CA VAL A 170 2.35 -13.01 5.28
C VAL A 170 3.23 -12.82 4.07
N THR A 171 3.39 -13.88 3.30
CA THR A 171 4.00 -13.80 1.99
C THR A 171 2.97 -13.29 1.01
N ILE A 172 3.44 -12.72 -0.09
CA ILE A 172 2.54 -12.21 -1.10
C ILE A 172 1.74 -13.32 -1.82
N LYS A 173 2.23 -14.56 -1.78
CA LYS A 173 1.49 -15.75 -2.21
C LYS A 173 0.26 -16.03 -1.33
N ASP A 174 0.28 -15.61 -0.07
CA ASP A 174 -0.85 -15.85 0.86
C ASP A 174 -2.07 -14.98 0.55
N ILE A 175 -1.89 -13.93 -0.27
CA ILE A 175 -2.92 -12.95 -0.61
C ILE A 175 -3.15 -12.81 -2.12
N GLU A 176 -2.35 -13.49 -2.96
CA GLU A 176 -2.37 -13.28 -4.41
C GLU A 176 -3.75 -13.51 -5.03
N ASP A 177 -4.47 -14.56 -4.62
CA ASP A 177 -5.81 -14.88 -5.13
C ASP A 177 -6.90 -13.90 -4.66
N GLU A 178 -6.61 -13.13 -3.61
CA GLU A 178 -7.51 -12.13 -3.05
C GLU A 178 -7.28 -10.74 -3.68
N LEU A 179 -6.10 -10.51 -4.30
CA LEU A 179 -5.78 -9.27 -5.02
C LEU A 179 -6.49 -9.21 -6.37
N ARG A 180 -6.89 -8.00 -6.79
CA ARG A 180 -7.64 -7.81 -8.06
C ARG A 180 -6.91 -8.34 -9.29
N ASP A 181 -5.57 -8.23 -9.30
CA ASP A 181 -4.71 -8.68 -10.40
C ASP A 181 -4.16 -10.12 -10.22
N GLY A 182 -4.52 -10.83 -9.14
CA GLY A 182 -4.14 -12.22 -8.92
C GLY A 182 -2.62 -12.43 -8.81
N GLN A 183 -2.15 -13.63 -9.21
CA GLN A 183 -0.72 -13.92 -9.43
C GLN A 183 -0.03 -12.97 -10.40
N ARG A 184 -0.75 -12.36 -11.37
CA ARG A 184 -0.15 -11.38 -12.30
C ARG A 184 0.20 -10.07 -11.61
N GLY A 185 -0.45 -9.84 -10.46
CA GLY A 185 -0.22 -8.81 -9.45
C GLY A 185 1.19 -8.79 -8.82
N VAL A 186 1.90 -9.92 -8.89
CA VAL A 186 2.96 -10.21 -7.93
C VAL A 186 4.08 -11.05 -8.53
N SER A 187 3.70 -11.99 -9.39
CA SER A 187 4.61 -12.92 -10.02
C SER A 187 5.30 -12.25 -11.19
N ARG A 188 6.60 -11.96 -11.03
CA ARG A 188 7.53 -11.97 -12.17
C ARG A 188 7.36 -13.33 -12.85
N ASN A 189 6.58 -13.41 -13.95
CA ASN A 189 6.78 -14.43 -14.97
C ASN A 189 6.06 -14.14 -16.29
N ARG A 190 6.91 -13.94 -17.30
CA ARG A 190 6.78 -14.14 -18.76
C ARG A 190 6.17 -13.03 -19.63
N TRP A 191 7.10 -12.52 -20.46
CA TRP A 191 7.02 -11.70 -21.68
C TRP A 191 7.10 -10.18 -21.49
#